data_AF-A0A969PGJ2-F1
#
_entry.id   AF-A0A969PGJ2-F1
#
_cell.length_a   1.000
_cell.length_b   1.000
_cell.length_c   1.000
_cell.angle_alpha   90.00
_cell.angle_beta   90.00
_cell.angle_gamma   90.00
#
_symmetry.space_group_name_H-M   'P 1'
#
loop_
_entity.id
_entity.type
_entity.pdbx_description
1 polymer ?
#
loop_
_entity_poly.entity_id
_entity_poly.type
_entity_poly.pdbx_seq_one_letter_code
_entity_poly.pdbx_strand_id
1 'polypeptide(L)'
;MTSVSNHAVEIYIQRVTELSQSVRRIPTSEELEKLAVELGISKEEIEAAQKQSQDNLIRAKSYLSLKHWEDAIAELQEALVFSPSNLEILTSLATAYLGRWYKYHRQEDEQNIRDTIRQCFAIKPDHEESLSLLAILDRAIEQRQRNRSIAGVGLGIVFASLGIFFALNDSLLSLLANKPSKLQELEFQIREEIQSLRQEQEQIRTELLGVQQQENWQNQMRISELEDRLTRLTQNYNRLQRRSLQLEQNQEDSDSPILVSPSENKPNRTNERGINRF
;
A
#
# COMPACT_ATOMS: atom_id res chain seq x y z
N MET A 1 16.56 26.29 -29.50
CA MET A 1 15.07 26.29 -29.45
C MET A 1 14.51 25.67 -28.16
N THR A 2 15.31 25.01 -27.32
CA THR A 2 14.85 24.34 -26.08
C THR A 2 14.61 25.26 -24.86
N SER A 3 15.13 26.49 -24.84
CA SER A 3 14.94 27.36 -23.66
C SER A 3 13.61 28.10 -23.63
N VAL A 4 12.96 28.29 -24.80
CA VAL A 4 11.65 28.96 -24.88
C VAL A 4 10.54 28.02 -24.43
N SER A 5 10.63 26.73 -24.79
CA SER A 5 9.67 25.70 -24.36
C SER A 5 9.74 25.46 -22.84
N ASN A 6 10.94 25.41 -22.24
CA ASN A 6 11.07 25.30 -20.78
C ASN A 6 10.43 26.49 -20.04
N HIS A 7 10.59 27.71 -20.56
CA HIS A 7 9.99 28.88 -19.93
C HIS A 7 8.45 28.90 -20.05
N ALA A 8 7.90 28.46 -21.20
CA ALA A 8 6.46 28.34 -21.38
C ALA A 8 5.85 27.30 -20.43
N VAL A 9 6.52 26.17 -20.21
CA VAL A 9 6.11 25.13 -19.26
C VAL A 9 6.14 25.64 -17.82
N GLU A 10 7.17 26.39 -17.41
CA GLU A 10 7.23 27.00 -16.08
C GLU A 10 6.08 28.00 -15.86
N ILE A 11 5.81 28.86 -16.85
CA ILE A 11 4.68 29.80 -16.79
C ILE A 11 3.35 29.04 -16.72
N TYR A 12 3.21 27.94 -17.47
CA TYR A 12 2.03 27.10 -17.42
C TYR A 12 1.82 26.52 -16.02
N ILE A 13 2.86 25.89 -15.43
CA ILE A 13 2.79 25.33 -14.06
C ILE A 13 2.41 26.43 -13.07
N GLN A 14 3.03 27.60 -13.17
CA GLN A 14 2.72 28.73 -12.30
C GLN A 14 1.25 29.16 -12.43
N ARG A 15 0.74 29.33 -13.66
CA ARG A 15 -0.65 29.73 -13.91
C ARG A 15 -1.67 28.70 -13.44
N VAL A 16 -1.40 27.41 -13.66
CA VAL A 16 -2.25 26.31 -13.16
C VAL A 16 -2.29 26.33 -11.62
N THR A 17 -1.14 26.60 -10.99
CA THR A 17 -1.03 26.71 -9.53
C THR A 17 -1.79 27.93 -9.01
N GLU A 18 -1.65 29.09 -9.65
CA GLU A 18 -2.36 30.33 -9.31
C GLU A 18 -3.88 30.18 -9.45
N LEU A 19 -4.35 29.53 -10.53
CA LEU A 19 -5.77 29.21 -10.73
C LEU A 19 -6.30 28.31 -9.60
N SER A 20 -5.54 27.28 -9.26
CA SER A 20 -5.88 26.36 -8.18
C SER A 20 -5.99 27.07 -6.82
N GLN A 21 -5.08 28.00 -6.53
CA GLN A 21 -5.04 28.73 -5.26
C GLN A 21 -6.09 29.85 -5.17
N SER A 22 -6.30 30.61 -6.26
CA SER A 22 -7.17 31.79 -6.27
C SER A 22 -8.65 31.43 -6.20
N VAL A 23 -9.07 30.38 -6.92
CA VAL A 23 -10.49 29.99 -7.02
C VAL A 23 -10.86 28.87 -6.04
N ARG A 24 -9.87 28.28 -5.34
CA ARG A 24 -10.04 27.05 -4.53
C ARG A 24 -10.75 25.93 -5.32
N ARG A 25 -10.54 25.92 -6.63
CA ARG A 25 -11.14 24.98 -7.58
C ARG A 25 -10.00 24.39 -8.40
N ILE A 26 -10.14 23.11 -8.71
CA ILE A 26 -9.21 22.40 -9.58
C ILE A 26 -9.50 22.83 -11.03
N PRO A 27 -8.49 23.30 -11.77
CA PRO A 27 -8.66 23.66 -13.17
C PRO A 27 -9.19 22.48 -13.98
N THR A 28 -10.15 22.73 -14.86
CA THR A 28 -10.69 21.69 -15.75
C THR A 28 -9.78 21.45 -16.94
N SER A 29 -9.88 20.29 -17.58
CA SER A 29 -9.09 19.98 -18.78
C SER A 29 -9.24 21.02 -19.89
N GLU A 30 -10.43 21.63 -20.05
CA GLU A 30 -10.68 22.67 -21.06
C GLU A 30 -9.98 24.00 -20.69
N GLU A 31 -9.95 24.35 -19.40
CA GLU A 31 -9.24 25.53 -18.90
C GLU A 31 -7.72 25.37 -19.11
N LEU A 32 -7.19 24.16 -18.89
CA LEU A 32 -5.78 23.83 -19.13
C LEU A 32 -5.42 23.93 -20.63
N GLU A 33 -6.29 23.44 -21.51
CA GLU A 33 -6.06 23.51 -22.96
C GLU A 33 -6.07 24.95 -23.46
N LYS A 34 -7.01 25.79 -23.00
CA LYS A 34 -7.03 27.23 -23.32
C LYS A 34 -5.76 27.93 -22.86
N LEU A 35 -5.31 27.65 -21.64
CA LEU A 35 -4.08 28.22 -21.08
C LEU A 35 -2.85 27.81 -21.92
N ALA A 36 -2.78 26.55 -22.35
CA ALA A 36 -1.68 26.08 -23.17
C ALA A 36 -1.66 26.74 -24.56
N VAL A 37 -2.82 26.93 -25.18
CA VAL A 37 -2.95 27.68 -26.45
C VAL A 37 -2.55 29.14 -26.28
N GLU A 38 -2.96 29.79 -25.18
CA GLU A 38 -2.58 31.18 -24.88
C GLU A 38 -1.07 31.35 -24.68
N LEU A 39 -0.40 30.36 -24.11
CA LEU A 39 1.04 30.35 -23.89
C LEU A 39 1.84 29.89 -25.12
N GLY A 40 1.18 29.51 -26.21
CA GLY A 40 1.82 29.01 -27.42
C GLY A 40 2.47 27.64 -27.25
N ILE A 41 2.03 26.86 -26.26
CA ILE A 41 2.45 25.47 -26.05
C ILE A 41 1.76 24.62 -27.10
N SER A 42 2.53 23.81 -27.83
CA SER A 42 1.94 22.98 -28.89
C SER A 42 1.12 21.83 -28.30
N LYS A 43 0.16 21.32 -29.06
CA LYS A 43 -0.64 20.16 -28.64
C LYS A 43 0.26 18.95 -28.36
N GLU A 44 1.31 18.77 -29.14
CA GLU A 44 2.30 17.70 -28.98
C GLU A 44 3.06 17.81 -27.65
N GLU A 45 3.38 19.04 -27.21
CA GLU A 45 4.02 19.28 -25.90
C GLU A 45 3.08 18.96 -24.74
N ILE A 46 1.78 19.28 -24.86
CA ILE A 46 0.76 18.91 -23.88
C ILE A 46 0.60 17.38 -23.80
N GLU A 47 0.51 16.72 -24.95
CA GLU A 47 0.41 15.26 -25.03
C GLU A 47 1.65 14.58 -24.43
N ALA A 48 2.85 15.13 -24.65
CA ALA A 48 4.08 14.65 -24.03
C ALA A 48 4.06 14.82 -22.50
N ALA A 49 3.58 15.96 -21.99
CA ALA A 49 3.44 16.21 -20.56
C ALA A 49 2.40 15.28 -19.89
N GLN A 50 1.25 15.04 -20.55
CA GLN A 50 0.25 14.09 -20.09
C GLN A 50 0.78 12.66 -20.09
N LYS A 51 1.56 12.29 -21.10
CA LYS A 51 2.25 10.99 -21.13
C LYS A 51 3.22 10.85 -19.97
N GLN A 52 4.02 11.88 -19.69
CA GLN A 52 4.91 11.90 -18.53
C GLN A 52 4.14 11.75 -17.20
N SER A 53 3.00 12.44 -17.05
CA SER A 53 2.11 12.26 -15.91
C SER A 53 1.65 10.81 -15.74
N GLN A 54 1.32 10.14 -16.84
CA GLN A 54 0.89 8.74 -16.81
C GLN A 54 2.04 7.80 -16.43
N ASP A 55 3.25 8.04 -16.95
CA ASP A 55 4.44 7.27 -16.61
C ASP A 55 4.77 7.40 -15.12
N ASN A 56 4.69 8.62 -14.56
CA ASN A 56 4.86 8.88 -13.13
C ASN A 56 3.81 8.12 -12.29
N LEU A 57 2.54 8.13 -12.71
CA LEU A 57 1.47 7.37 -12.05
C LEU A 57 1.75 5.85 -12.03
N ILE A 58 2.26 5.28 -13.14
CA ILE A 58 2.61 3.86 -13.22
C ILE A 58 3.74 3.52 -12.22
N ARG A 59 4.79 4.36 -12.15
CA ARG A 59 5.87 4.19 -11.17
C ARG A 59 5.35 4.31 -9.74
N ALA A 60 4.53 5.32 -9.45
CA ALA A 60 3.92 5.50 -8.15
C ALA A 60 3.09 4.29 -7.69
N LYS A 61 2.29 3.70 -8.58
CA LYS A 61 1.53 2.48 -8.28
C LYS A 61 2.44 1.31 -7.91
N SER A 62 3.60 1.21 -8.57
CA SER A 62 4.62 0.21 -8.23
C SER A 62 5.17 0.47 -6.83
N TYR A 63 5.49 1.72 -6.49
CA TYR A 63 5.93 2.10 -5.14
C TYR A 63 4.86 1.86 -4.06
N LEU A 64 3.59 2.15 -4.34
CA LEU A 64 2.45 1.85 -3.46
C LEU A 64 2.37 0.36 -3.15
N SER A 65 2.53 -0.51 -4.16
CA SER A 65 2.49 -1.96 -3.98
C SER A 65 3.61 -2.48 -3.07
N LEU A 66 4.76 -1.79 -3.09
CA LEU A 66 5.93 -2.07 -2.25
C LEU A 66 5.91 -1.33 -0.90
N LYS A 67 4.87 -0.52 -0.62
CA LYS A 67 4.75 0.31 0.59
C LYS A 67 5.86 1.37 0.74
N HIS A 68 6.44 1.79 -0.38
CA HIS A 68 7.39 2.90 -0.44
C HIS A 68 6.61 4.21 -0.55
N TRP A 69 6.04 4.66 0.58
CA TRP A 69 5.08 5.75 0.59
C TRP A 69 5.69 7.08 0.17
N GLU A 70 6.92 7.36 0.59
CA GLU A 70 7.62 8.59 0.25
C GLU A 70 7.88 8.73 -1.25
N ASP A 71 8.40 7.67 -1.88
CA ASP A 71 8.66 7.63 -3.32
C ASP A 71 7.36 7.73 -4.13
N ALA A 72 6.31 7.03 -3.68
CA ALA A 72 4.99 7.11 -4.30
C ALA A 72 4.42 8.54 -4.24
N ILE A 73 4.52 9.22 -3.09
CA ILE A 73 4.04 10.60 -2.93
C ILE A 73 4.78 11.53 -3.88
N ALA A 74 6.11 11.42 -3.99
CA ALA A 74 6.90 12.28 -4.87
C ALA A 74 6.48 12.14 -6.35
N GLU A 75 6.39 10.90 -6.84
CA GLU A 75 5.97 10.62 -8.23
C GLU A 75 4.53 11.10 -8.51
N LEU A 76 3.61 10.92 -7.55
CA LEU A 76 2.21 11.36 -7.69
C LEU A 76 2.09 12.88 -7.65
N GLN A 77 2.89 13.57 -6.84
CA GLN A 77 2.92 15.02 -6.82
C GLN A 77 3.43 15.59 -8.15
N GLU A 78 4.47 14.98 -8.74
CA GLU A 78 4.93 15.36 -10.08
C GLU A 78 3.86 15.08 -11.15
N ALA A 79 3.18 13.94 -11.08
CA ALA A 79 2.10 13.61 -12.01
C ALA A 79 0.93 14.62 -11.91
N LEU A 80 0.59 15.02 -10.69
CA LEU A 80 -0.52 15.93 -10.41
C LEU A 80 -0.33 17.32 -11.05
N VAL A 81 0.92 17.77 -11.22
CA VAL A 81 1.23 19.06 -11.87
C VAL A 81 0.64 19.15 -13.28
N PHE A 82 0.70 18.05 -14.04
CA PHE A 82 0.23 18.02 -15.43
C PHE A 82 -1.24 17.60 -15.55
N SER A 83 -1.76 16.87 -14.56
CA SER A 83 -3.12 16.34 -14.56
C SER A 83 -3.84 16.60 -13.22
N PRO A 84 -4.10 17.87 -12.84
CA PRO A 84 -4.59 18.22 -11.51
C PRO A 84 -6.02 17.71 -11.23
N SER A 85 -6.82 17.46 -12.28
CA SER A 85 -8.18 16.94 -12.18
C SER A 85 -8.27 15.41 -12.34
N ASN A 86 -7.14 14.69 -12.37
CA ASN A 86 -7.16 13.25 -12.54
C ASN A 86 -7.49 12.56 -11.20
N LEU A 87 -8.69 11.97 -11.15
CA LEU A 87 -9.19 11.26 -9.96
C LEU A 87 -8.28 10.13 -9.50
N GLU A 88 -7.66 9.40 -10.43
CA GLU A 88 -6.80 8.25 -10.12
C GLU A 88 -5.48 8.68 -9.46
N ILE A 89 -4.90 9.80 -9.90
CA ILE A 89 -3.70 10.39 -9.27
C ILE A 89 -4.06 10.85 -7.86
N LEU A 90 -5.19 11.57 -7.70
CA LEU A 90 -5.63 12.06 -6.40
C LEU A 90 -5.95 10.93 -5.41
N THR A 91 -6.67 9.87 -5.82
CA THR A 91 -6.95 8.74 -4.91
C THR A 91 -5.70 7.94 -4.58
N SER A 92 -4.78 7.76 -5.54
CA SER A 92 -3.47 7.15 -5.28
C SER A 92 -2.66 7.98 -4.28
N LEU A 93 -2.71 9.32 -4.38
CA LEU A 93 -1.97 10.22 -3.50
C LEU A 93 -2.55 10.21 -2.07
N ALA A 94 -3.88 10.24 -1.94
CA ALA A 94 -4.56 10.06 -0.66
C ALA A 94 -4.23 8.70 -0.02
N THR A 95 -4.14 7.64 -0.83
CA THR A 95 -3.74 6.30 -0.38
C THR A 95 -2.28 6.28 0.11
N ALA A 96 -1.37 6.95 -0.61
CA ALA A 96 0.03 7.05 -0.23
C ALA A 96 0.20 7.80 1.11
N TYR A 97 -0.49 8.93 1.28
CA TYR A 97 -0.51 9.66 2.54
C TYR A 97 -1.11 8.83 3.67
N LEU A 98 -2.19 8.09 3.42
CA LEU A 98 -2.79 7.19 4.41
C LEU A 98 -1.81 6.10 4.86
N GLY A 99 -1.08 5.49 3.92
CA GLY A 99 -0.02 4.52 4.21
C GLY A 99 1.09 5.11 5.09
N ARG A 100 1.55 6.33 4.77
CA ARG A 100 2.55 7.06 5.55
C ARG A 100 2.03 7.45 6.94
N TRP A 101 0.76 7.87 7.03
CA TRP A 101 0.09 8.19 8.29
C TRP A 101 -0.02 6.97 9.21
N TYR A 102 -0.32 5.79 8.68
CA TYR A 102 -0.32 4.56 9.48
C TYR A 102 1.06 4.25 10.07
N LYS A 103 2.13 4.57 9.34
CA LYS A 103 3.51 4.30 9.76
C LYS A 103 4.05 5.31 10.76
N TYR A 104 3.82 6.60 10.53
CA TYR A 104 4.46 7.70 11.29
C TYR A 104 3.49 8.57 12.06
N HIS A 105 2.18 8.46 11.80
CA HIS A 105 1.14 9.14 12.56
C HIS A 105 1.25 10.68 12.57
N ARG A 106 1.76 11.26 11.48
CA ARG A 106 1.96 12.70 11.32
C ARG A 106 0.64 13.40 11.03
N GLN A 107 0.38 14.51 11.71
CA GLN A 107 -0.83 15.30 11.50
C GLN A 107 -0.88 15.91 10.08
N GLU A 108 0.28 16.20 9.50
CA GLU A 108 0.40 16.69 8.12
C GLU A 108 -0.21 15.69 7.12
N ASP A 109 0.04 14.39 7.27
CA ASP A 109 -0.52 13.36 6.39
C ASP A 109 -2.05 13.30 6.52
N GLU A 110 -2.58 13.44 7.73
CA GLU A 110 -4.04 13.49 7.94
C GLU A 110 -4.67 14.66 7.18
N GLN A 111 -4.08 15.85 7.29
CA GLN A 111 -4.55 17.04 6.60
C GLN A 111 -4.48 16.86 5.08
N ASN A 112 -3.35 16.34 4.58
CA ASN A 112 -3.15 16.09 3.16
C ASN A 112 -4.16 15.08 2.60
N ILE A 113 -4.51 14.03 3.34
CA ILE A 113 -5.55 13.07 2.95
C ILE A 113 -6.90 13.78 2.82
N ARG A 114 -7.29 14.58 3.83
CA ARG A 114 -8.58 15.30 3.82
C ARG A 114 -8.65 16.31 2.67
N ASP A 115 -7.57 17.03 2.40
CA ASP A 115 -7.51 18.00 1.30
C ASP A 115 -7.57 17.33 -0.06
N THR A 116 -6.88 16.20 -0.24
CA THR A 116 -6.93 15.42 -1.48
C THR A 116 -8.31 14.80 -1.71
N ILE A 117 -8.99 14.33 -0.66
CA ILE A 117 -10.37 13.81 -0.77
C ILE A 117 -11.37 14.91 -1.12
N ARG A 118 -11.22 16.12 -0.54
CA ARG A 118 -12.04 17.29 -0.92
C ARG A 118 -11.86 17.63 -2.39
N GLN A 119 -10.63 17.53 -2.90
CA GLN A 119 -10.32 17.69 -4.31
C GLN A 119 -11.06 16.66 -5.17
N CYS A 120 -11.07 15.38 -4.78
CA CYS A 120 -11.87 14.37 -5.47
C CYS A 120 -13.37 14.72 -5.49
N PHE A 121 -13.95 15.16 -4.38
CA PHE A 121 -15.36 15.54 -4.32
C PHE A 121 -15.70 16.78 -5.15
N ALA A 122 -14.76 17.71 -5.32
CA ALA A 122 -14.94 18.85 -6.21
C ALA A 122 -15.06 18.43 -7.69
N ILE A 123 -14.40 17.33 -8.08
CA ILE A 123 -14.46 16.78 -9.44
C ILE A 123 -15.67 15.86 -9.60
N LYS A 124 -15.83 14.90 -8.67
CA LYS A 124 -16.91 13.91 -8.67
C LYS A 124 -17.43 13.71 -7.24
N PRO A 125 -18.61 14.28 -6.88
CA PRO A 125 -19.14 14.20 -5.52
C PRO A 125 -19.41 12.78 -5.02
N ASP A 126 -19.77 11.87 -5.91
CA ASP A 126 -20.08 10.47 -5.60
C ASP A 126 -18.94 9.52 -6.01
N HIS A 127 -17.71 9.85 -5.57
CA HIS A 127 -16.55 9.02 -5.83
C HIS A 127 -16.36 7.99 -4.70
N GLU A 128 -16.78 6.75 -4.95
CA GLU A 128 -16.79 5.64 -3.99
C GLU A 128 -15.43 5.43 -3.30
N GLU A 129 -14.34 5.42 -4.06
CA GLU A 129 -12.99 5.21 -3.52
C GLU A 129 -12.56 6.33 -2.56
N SER A 130 -12.95 7.57 -2.83
CA SER A 130 -12.63 8.70 -1.94
C SER A 130 -13.46 8.66 -0.65
N LEU A 131 -14.71 8.21 -0.73
CA LEU A 131 -15.55 7.98 0.45
C LEU A 131 -15.00 6.85 1.32
N SER A 132 -14.54 5.76 0.72
CA SER A 132 -13.97 4.64 1.46
C SER A 132 -12.67 5.04 2.18
N LEU A 133 -11.79 5.80 1.51
CA LEU A 133 -10.57 6.34 2.13
C LEU A 133 -10.87 7.26 3.33
N LEU A 134 -11.89 8.12 3.23
CA LEU A 134 -12.30 8.99 4.33
C LEU A 134 -12.79 8.17 5.53
N ALA A 135 -13.64 7.17 5.28
CA ALA A 135 -14.16 6.28 6.33
C ALA A 135 -13.05 5.46 7.01
N ILE A 136 -12.04 5.01 6.24
CA ILE A 136 -10.87 4.32 6.78
C ILE A 136 -10.06 5.25 7.69
N LEU A 137 -9.80 6.48 7.23
CA LEU A 137 -9.06 7.49 8.01
C LEU A 137 -9.78 7.82 9.32
N ASP A 138 -11.07 8.14 9.28
CA ASP A 138 -11.84 8.54 10.46
C ASP A 138 -11.89 7.41 11.50
N ARG A 139 -12.14 6.16 11.05
CA ARG A 139 -12.09 4.98 11.94
C ARG A 139 -10.72 4.80 12.59
N ALA A 140 -9.64 5.00 11.82
CA ALA A 140 -8.30 4.84 12.34
C ALA A 140 -7.93 5.92 13.37
N ILE A 141 -8.38 7.17 13.16
CA ILE A 141 -8.21 8.28 14.11
C ILE A 141 -8.98 8.00 15.40
N GLU A 142 -10.25 7.60 15.31
CA GLU A 142 -11.08 7.28 16.48
C GLU A 142 -10.47 6.14 17.31
N GLN A 143 -10.02 5.08 16.65
CA GLN A 143 -9.38 3.94 17.32
C GLN A 143 -8.11 4.37 18.05
N ARG A 144 -7.30 5.23 17.44
CA ARG A 144 -6.09 5.77 18.06
C ARG A 144 -6.43 6.68 19.25
N GLN A 145 -7.42 7.56 19.12
CA GLN A 145 -7.84 8.45 20.19
C GLN A 145 -8.34 7.65 21.40
N ARG A 146 -9.14 6.61 21.16
CA ARG A 146 -9.61 5.67 22.20
C ARG A 146 -8.46 4.97 22.92
N ASN A 147 -7.44 4.52 22.18
CA ASN A 147 -6.28 3.88 22.78
C ASN A 147 -5.44 4.86 23.62
N ARG A 148 -5.32 6.13 23.19
CA ARG A 148 -4.61 7.17 23.94
C ARG A 148 -5.34 7.55 25.23
N SER A 149 -6.68 7.61 25.23
CA SER A 149 -7.44 7.87 26.45
C SER A 149 -7.29 6.74 27.47
N ILE A 150 -7.31 5.48 27.04
CA ILE A 150 -7.11 4.33 27.93
C ILE A 150 -5.69 4.35 28.54
N ALA A 151 -4.67 4.60 27.73
CA ALA A 151 -3.29 4.71 28.21
C ALA A 151 -3.09 5.88 29.18
N GLY A 152 -3.70 7.04 28.89
CA GLY A 152 -3.65 8.23 29.76
C GLY A 152 -4.31 8.01 31.12
N VAL A 153 -5.47 7.35 31.16
CA VAL A 153 -6.15 7.00 32.42
C VAL A 153 -5.32 5.99 33.22
N GLY A 154 -4.73 4.98 32.56
CA GLY A 154 -3.84 4.02 33.22
C GLY A 154 -2.63 4.67 33.89
N LEU A 155 -1.96 5.60 33.21
CA LEU A 155 -0.84 6.35 33.78
C LEU A 155 -1.30 7.30 34.91
N GLY A 156 -2.43 7.97 34.74
CA GLY A 156 -2.99 8.85 35.77
C GLY A 156 -3.26 8.12 37.09
N ILE A 157 -3.77 6.88 37.03
CA ILE A 157 -4.01 6.05 38.22
C ILE A 157 -2.69 5.69 38.93
N VAL A 158 -1.63 5.37 38.17
CA VAL A 158 -0.30 5.05 38.73
C VAL A 158 0.36 6.27 39.39
N PHE A 159 0.25 7.46 38.78
CA PHE A 159 0.80 8.69 39.38
C PHE A 159 -0.03 9.17 40.56
N ALA A 160 -1.37 9.01 40.53
CA ALA A 160 -2.22 9.33 41.66
C ALA A 160 -1.95 8.40 42.85
N SER A 161 -1.74 7.09 42.62
CA SER A 161 -1.40 6.16 43.70
C SER A 161 -0.02 6.44 44.29
N LEU A 162 0.97 6.82 43.49
CA LEU A 162 2.29 7.26 43.98
C LEU A 162 2.25 8.61 44.72
N GLY A 163 1.48 9.59 44.22
CA GLY A 163 1.33 10.89 44.86
C GLY A 163 0.58 10.82 46.20
N ILE A 164 -0.46 9.99 46.26
CA ILE A 164 -1.18 9.68 47.51
C ILE A 164 -0.26 8.94 48.49
N PHE A 165 0.58 8.01 48.02
CA PHE A 165 1.56 7.32 48.86
C PHE A 165 2.58 8.29 49.49
N PHE A 166 3.07 9.28 48.73
CA PHE A 166 3.99 10.29 49.26
C PHE A 166 3.32 11.31 50.19
N ALA A 167 2.13 11.81 49.85
CA ALA A 167 1.40 12.79 50.68
C ALA A 167 0.85 12.17 51.98
N LEU A 168 0.53 10.88 51.96
CA LEU A 168 0.09 10.15 53.15
C LEU A 168 1.26 9.69 54.02
N ASN A 169 2.48 9.50 53.52
CA ASN A 169 3.59 8.97 54.34
C ASN A 169 3.88 9.81 55.60
N ASP A 170 3.79 11.15 55.52
CA ASP A 170 4.03 12.03 56.67
C ASP A 170 2.86 12.09 57.66
N SER A 171 1.62 11.78 57.23
CA SER A 171 0.42 11.82 58.09
C SER A 171 -0.02 10.44 58.58
N LEU A 172 0.28 9.36 57.85
CA LEU A 172 -0.10 7.98 58.19
C LEU A 172 0.90 7.32 59.14
N LEU A 173 2.19 7.69 59.14
CA LEU A 173 3.18 7.13 60.08
C LEU A 173 2.87 7.48 61.55
N SER A 174 2.24 8.62 61.83
CA SER A 174 1.84 8.99 63.19
C SER A 174 0.54 8.31 63.66
N LEU A 175 -0.30 7.85 62.72
CA LEU A 175 -1.59 7.18 62.99
C LEU A 175 -1.50 5.64 62.94
N LEU A 176 -0.51 5.09 62.22
CA LEU A 176 -0.20 3.66 62.15
C LEU A 176 0.58 3.13 63.37
N ALA A 177 1.12 4.01 64.21
CA ALA A 177 1.89 3.63 65.40
C ALA A 177 1.06 2.92 66.50
N ASN A 178 -0.27 2.77 66.36
CA ASN A 178 -1.12 2.29 67.45
C ASN A 178 -2.11 1.13 67.17
N LYS A 179 -2.16 0.50 65.98
CA LYS A 179 -2.98 -0.73 65.79
C LYS A 179 -2.35 -1.75 64.80
N PRO A 180 -1.57 -2.73 65.29
CA PRO A 180 -0.84 -3.67 64.44
C PRO A 180 -1.65 -4.88 63.88
N SER A 181 -2.92 -5.10 64.25
CA SER A 181 -3.59 -6.37 63.95
C SER A 181 -4.28 -6.48 62.57
N LYS A 182 -4.80 -5.39 61.99
CA LYS A 182 -5.53 -5.45 60.70
C LYS A 182 -4.62 -5.34 59.47
N LEU A 183 -3.43 -4.77 59.62
CA LEU A 183 -2.46 -4.67 58.52
C LEU A 183 -1.84 -6.02 58.18
N GLN A 184 -1.58 -6.86 59.19
CA GLN A 184 -1.05 -8.20 58.96
C GLN A 184 -2.05 -9.09 58.22
N GLU A 185 -3.35 -8.94 58.51
CA GLU A 185 -4.41 -9.66 57.80
C GLU A 185 -4.54 -9.20 56.34
N LEU A 186 -4.45 -7.89 56.09
CA LEU A 186 -4.47 -7.34 54.74
C LEU A 186 -3.23 -7.73 53.93
N GLU A 187 -2.04 -7.74 54.56
CA GLU A 187 -0.80 -8.21 53.92
C GLU A 187 -0.88 -9.67 53.53
N PHE A 188 -1.49 -10.51 54.38
CA PHE A 188 -1.68 -11.91 54.06
C PHE A 188 -2.62 -12.09 52.87
N GLN A 189 -3.73 -11.37 52.84
CA GLN A 189 -4.72 -11.43 51.76
C GLN A 189 -4.13 -10.94 50.42
N ILE A 190 -3.36 -9.85 50.43
CA ILE A 190 -2.67 -9.33 49.24
C ILE A 190 -1.60 -10.32 48.74
N ARG A 191 -0.89 -11.01 49.63
CA ARG A 191 0.09 -12.03 49.22
C ARG A 191 -0.56 -13.21 48.53
N GLU A 192 -1.71 -13.67 49.02
CA GLU A 192 -2.44 -14.75 48.36
C GLU A 192 -2.93 -14.35 46.97
N GLU A 193 -3.50 -13.14 46.83
CA GLU A 193 -3.99 -12.66 45.52
C GLU A 193 -2.84 -12.45 44.51
N ILE A 194 -1.68 -11.96 44.96
CA ILE A 194 -0.49 -11.88 44.11
C ILE A 194 -0.01 -13.27 43.68
N GLN A 195 -0.09 -14.27 44.56
CA GLN A 195 0.29 -15.64 44.22
C GLN A 195 -0.68 -16.29 43.23
N SER A 196 -1.98 -16.09 43.40
CA SER A 196 -2.99 -16.62 42.47
C SER A 196 -2.86 -16.00 41.08
N LEU A 197 -2.67 -14.67 41.01
CA LEU A 197 -2.48 -13.98 39.72
C LEU A 197 -1.21 -14.42 39.00
N ARG A 198 -0.13 -14.73 39.74
CA ARG A 198 1.09 -15.31 39.13
C ARG A 198 0.85 -16.71 38.57
N GLN A 199 0.07 -17.53 39.26
CA GLN A 199 -0.28 -18.86 38.76
C GLN A 199 -1.14 -18.78 37.49
N GLU A 200 -2.10 -17.86 37.45
CA GLU A 200 -2.95 -17.63 36.28
C GLU A 200 -2.13 -17.14 35.07
N GLN A 201 -1.18 -16.23 35.28
CA GLN A 201 -0.28 -15.80 34.21
C GLN A 201 0.58 -16.93 33.65
N GLU A 202 1.08 -17.83 34.49
CA GLU A 202 1.84 -18.99 34.03
C GLU A 202 0.97 -19.96 33.22
N GLN A 203 -0.28 -20.20 33.64
CA GLN A 203 -1.22 -21.02 32.88
C GLN A 203 -1.49 -20.44 31.49
N ILE A 204 -1.84 -19.15 31.41
CA ILE A 204 -2.07 -18.45 30.14
C ILE A 204 -0.82 -18.51 29.26
N ARG A 205 0.37 -18.34 29.84
CA ARG A 205 1.63 -18.40 29.10
C ARG A 205 1.87 -19.80 28.51
N THR A 206 1.57 -20.85 29.27
CA THR A 206 1.69 -22.23 28.77
C THR A 206 0.69 -22.55 27.67
N GLU A 207 -0.56 -22.08 27.78
CA GLU A 207 -1.56 -22.23 26.72
C GLU A 207 -1.16 -21.49 25.44
N LEU A 208 -0.67 -20.25 25.57
CA LEU A 208 -0.24 -19.45 24.42
C LEU A 208 0.94 -20.11 23.69
N LEU A 209 1.91 -20.63 24.44
CA LEU A 209 3.04 -21.38 23.86
C LEU A 209 2.57 -22.65 23.16
N GLY A 210 1.57 -23.35 23.72
CA GLY A 210 0.96 -24.52 23.11
C GLY A 210 0.27 -24.20 21.77
N VAL A 211 -0.54 -23.14 21.75
CA VAL A 211 -1.23 -22.67 20.52
C VAL A 211 -0.21 -22.27 19.45
N GLN A 212 0.81 -21.50 19.83
CA GLN A 212 1.85 -21.07 18.89
C GLN A 212 2.67 -22.25 18.34
N GLN A 213 2.98 -23.24 19.19
CA GLN A 213 3.69 -24.44 18.76
C GLN A 213 2.82 -25.29 17.81
N GLN A 214 1.52 -25.38 18.07
CA GLN A 214 0.56 -26.07 17.21
C GLN A 214 0.43 -25.39 15.84
N GLU A 215 0.31 -24.06 15.79
CA GLU A 215 0.28 -23.32 14.52
C GLU A 215 1.57 -23.50 13.74
N ASN A 216 2.73 -23.42 14.41
CA ASN A 216 4.02 -23.65 13.77
C ASN A 216 4.12 -25.06 13.18
N TRP A 217 3.64 -26.08 13.88
CA TRP A 217 3.61 -27.45 13.38
C TRP A 217 2.70 -27.58 12.15
N GLN A 218 1.49 -26.99 12.18
CA GLN A 218 0.58 -27.00 11.04
C GLN A 218 1.16 -26.27 9.82
N ASN A 219 1.83 -25.14 10.05
CA ASN A 219 2.48 -24.38 8.99
C ASN A 219 3.64 -25.16 8.37
N GLN A 220 4.46 -25.83 9.18
CA GLN A 220 5.53 -26.69 8.67
C GLN A 220 4.99 -27.84 7.81
N MET A 221 3.90 -28.49 8.24
CA MET A 221 3.26 -29.55 7.46
C MET A 221 2.75 -29.03 6.11
N ARG A 222 2.09 -27.87 6.09
CA ARG A 222 1.62 -27.23 4.83
C ARG A 222 2.78 -26.86 3.90
N ILE A 223 3.89 -26.37 4.45
CA ILE A 223 5.09 -26.06 3.66
C ILE A 223 5.64 -27.32 3.01
N SER A 224 5.79 -28.41 3.77
CA SER A 224 6.28 -29.68 3.21
C SER A 224 5.36 -30.25 2.12
N GLU A 225 4.03 -30.12 2.28
CA GLU A 225 3.08 -30.54 1.25
C GLU A 225 3.23 -29.72 -0.04
N LEU A 226 3.45 -28.41 0.08
CA LEU A 226 3.68 -27.53 -1.07
C LEU A 226 5.00 -27.87 -1.78
N GLU A 227 6.07 -28.16 -1.03
CA GLU A 227 7.36 -28.59 -1.59
C GLU A 227 7.25 -29.91 -2.37
N ASP A 228 6.52 -30.89 -1.84
CA ASP A 228 6.24 -32.15 -2.53
C ASP A 228 5.46 -31.94 -3.83
N ARG A 229 4.44 -31.06 -3.80
CA ARG A 229 3.67 -30.71 -5.01
C ARG A 229 4.54 -30.02 -6.05
N LEU A 230 5.40 -29.08 -5.65
CA LEU A 230 6.35 -28.41 -6.55
C LEU A 230 7.33 -29.40 -7.17
N THR A 231 7.83 -30.36 -6.39
CA THR A 231 8.74 -31.40 -6.87
C THR A 231 8.06 -32.28 -7.93
N ARG A 232 6.81 -32.70 -7.69
CA ARG A 232 6.02 -33.48 -8.67
C ARG A 232 5.74 -32.70 -9.95
N LEU A 233 5.37 -31.42 -9.83
CA LEU A 233 5.15 -30.56 -10.99
C LEU A 233 6.43 -30.40 -11.83
N THR A 234 7.57 -30.21 -11.17
CA THR A 234 8.87 -30.10 -11.83
C THR A 234 9.25 -31.39 -12.57
N GLN A 235 9.02 -32.55 -11.96
CA GLN A 235 9.25 -33.85 -12.61
C GLN A 235 8.33 -34.05 -13.83
N ASN A 236 7.05 -33.68 -13.72
CA ASN A 236 6.10 -33.76 -14.82
C ASN A 236 6.50 -32.84 -15.98
N TYR A 237 6.91 -31.60 -15.68
CA TYR A 237 7.41 -30.66 -16.67
C TYR A 237 8.62 -31.23 -17.43
N ASN A 238 9.62 -31.73 -16.70
CA ASN A 238 10.81 -32.33 -17.31
C ASN A 238 10.47 -33.55 -18.18
N ARG A 239 9.47 -34.36 -17.78
CA ARG A 239 8.99 -35.50 -18.57
C ARG A 239 8.32 -35.05 -19.87
N LEU A 240 7.50 -34.00 -19.82
CA LEU A 240 6.85 -33.44 -21.01
C LEU A 240 7.87 -32.83 -21.96
N GLN A 241 8.86 -32.11 -21.45
CA GLN A 241 9.94 -31.53 -22.26
C GLN A 241 10.79 -32.58 -22.98
N ARG A 242 11.08 -33.71 -22.31
CA ARG A 242 11.77 -34.84 -22.98
C ARG A 242 10.92 -35.46 -24.09
N ARG A 243 9.60 -35.56 -23.87
CA ARG A 243 8.68 -36.08 -24.90
C ARG A 243 8.57 -35.15 -26.11
N SER A 244 8.53 -33.83 -25.90
CA SER A 244 8.51 -32.89 -27.03
C SER A 244 9.78 -33.00 -27.86
N LEU A 245 10.95 -33.10 -27.23
CA LEU A 245 12.22 -33.28 -27.93
C LEU A 245 12.28 -34.58 -28.74
N GLN A 246 11.75 -35.69 -28.19
CA GLN A 246 11.68 -36.97 -28.91
C GLN A 246 10.73 -36.91 -30.11
N LEU A 247 9.62 -36.19 -30.00
CA LEU A 247 8.69 -36.01 -31.11
C LEU A 247 9.33 -35.18 -32.24
N GLU A 248 10.09 -34.14 -31.88
CA GLU A 248 10.83 -33.31 -32.85
C GLU A 248 11.89 -34.14 -33.60
N GLN A 249 12.66 -34.98 -32.90
CA GLN A 249 13.64 -35.89 -33.51
C GLN A 249 12.99 -36.96 -34.42
N ASN A 250 11.88 -37.57 -33.98
CA ASN A 250 11.19 -38.57 -34.80
C ASN A 250 10.54 -37.96 -36.06
N GLN A 251 10.21 -36.66 -36.04
CA GLN A 251 9.66 -35.95 -37.19
C GLN A 251 10.75 -35.66 -38.23
N GLU A 252 11.97 -35.31 -37.80
CA GLU A 252 13.12 -35.16 -38.69
C GLU A 252 13.51 -36.47 -39.38
N ASP A 253 13.46 -37.61 -38.66
CA ASP A 253 13.77 -38.92 -39.26
C ASP A 253 12.71 -39.39 -40.28
N SER A 254 11.44 -39.01 -40.08
CA SER A 254 10.33 -39.36 -41.00
C SER A 254 10.30 -38.54 -42.29
N ASP A 255 10.96 -37.38 -42.34
CA ASP A 255 11.10 -36.54 -43.55
C ASP A 255 12.36 -36.87 -44.36
N SER A 256 13.07 -37.97 -44.03
CA SER A 256 14.13 -38.52 -44.87
C SER A 256 13.58 -38.81 -46.29
N PRO A 257 14.13 -38.19 -47.35
CA PRO A 257 13.53 -38.25 -48.67
C PRO A 257 13.62 -39.65 -49.25
N ILE A 258 12.47 -40.26 -49.54
CA ILE A 258 12.39 -41.33 -50.53
C ILE A 258 12.94 -40.74 -51.83
N LEU A 259 14.10 -41.22 -52.26
CA LEU A 259 14.70 -40.94 -53.57
C LEU A 259 13.74 -41.41 -54.67
N VAL A 260 12.78 -40.57 -55.03
CA VAL A 260 11.96 -40.71 -56.23
C VAL A 260 12.75 -40.11 -57.39
N SER A 261 13.10 -40.97 -58.33
CA SER A 261 13.78 -40.66 -59.58
C SER A 261 13.13 -39.49 -60.34
N PRO A 262 13.92 -38.64 -61.00
CA PRO A 262 13.42 -37.44 -61.67
C PRO A 262 12.73 -37.83 -62.99
N SER A 263 11.42 -37.63 -63.06
CA SER A 263 10.71 -37.55 -64.34
C SER A 263 10.41 -36.08 -64.65
N GLU A 264 10.96 -35.63 -65.77
CA GLU A 264 10.68 -34.37 -66.45
C GLU A 264 9.17 -34.06 -66.53
N ASN A 265 8.74 -32.84 -66.18
CA ASN A 265 8.13 -31.92 -67.15
C ASN A 265 7.72 -30.57 -66.54
N LYS A 266 8.34 -29.52 -67.10
CA LYS A 266 7.84 -28.19 -67.47
C LYS A 266 7.22 -27.22 -66.45
N PRO A 267 7.54 -25.91 -66.62
CA PRO A 267 7.03 -24.83 -65.80
C PRO A 267 5.65 -24.41 -66.27
N ASN A 268 4.75 -24.06 -65.33
CA ASN A 268 3.67 -23.15 -65.67
C ASN A 268 3.52 -22.04 -64.62
N ARG A 269 3.40 -20.84 -65.16
CA ARG A 269 3.34 -19.54 -64.50
C ARG A 269 2.04 -19.34 -63.73
N THR A 270 2.04 -18.26 -62.94
CA THR A 270 0.90 -17.57 -62.32
C THR A 270 0.38 -18.26 -61.05
N ASN A 271 -0.01 -17.57 -59.96
CA ASN A 271 -0.55 -16.23 -59.87
C ASN A 271 -0.46 -15.70 -58.42
N GLU A 272 -0.60 -14.39 -58.35
CA GLU A 272 -0.75 -13.46 -57.23
C GLU A 272 -1.67 -13.86 -56.05
N ARG A 273 -1.58 -12.99 -55.01
CA ARG A 273 -2.49 -12.70 -53.89
C ARG A 273 -2.15 -13.49 -52.63
N GLY A 274 -1.56 -12.89 -51.60
CA GLY A 274 -2.01 -11.67 -50.92
C GLY A 274 -3.04 -12.06 -49.87
N ILE A 275 -2.80 -11.76 -48.59
CA ILE A 275 -3.79 -11.43 -47.55
C ILE A 275 -3.02 -11.12 -46.24
N ASN A 276 -3.11 -9.85 -45.84
CA ASN A 276 -2.98 -9.35 -44.47
C ASN A 276 -3.95 -10.08 -43.53
N ARG A 277 -3.56 -10.36 -42.28
CA ARG A 277 -4.36 -10.17 -41.04
C ARG A 277 -3.40 -10.09 -39.85
N PHE A 278 -3.31 -8.93 -39.22
CA PHE A 278 -3.90 -8.58 -37.91
C PHE A 278 -3.19 -9.25 -36.74
#